data_AF-A0ABD5T3Y4-F1
#
_entry.id   AF-A0ABD5T3Y4-F1
#
_cell.length_a   1.000
_cell.length_b   1.000
_cell.length_c   1.000
_cell.angle_alpha   90.00
_cell.angle_beta   90.00
_cell.angle_gamma   90.00
#
_symmetry.space_group_name_H-M   'P 1'
#
loop_
_entity.id
_entity.type
_entity.pdbx_description
1 polymer ?
#
loop_
_entity_poly.entity_id
_entity_poly.type
_entity_poly.pdbx_seq_one_letter_code
_entity_poly.pdbx_strand_id
1 'polypeptide(L)' 'MTQRTRIRVRWRASAGLIGDVLTYLTVPLAFPLLVALYYRESAVPFLVAVGVALAAGAGFRSLRDHEA' A
#
# COMPACT_ATOMS: atom_id res chain seq x y z
N MET A 1 -18.63 -26.76 -31.63
CA MET A 1 -17.84 -25.51 -31.75
C MET A 1 -18.05 -24.65 -30.50
N THR A 2 -17.50 -25.04 -29.35
CA THR A 2 -17.65 -24.28 -28.08
C THR A 2 -16.29 -23.78 -27.64
N GLN A 3 -15.87 -22.64 -28.22
CA GLN A 3 -14.68 -21.92 -27.77
C GLN A 3 -14.96 -21.36 -26.38
N ARG A 4 -14.41 -22.03 -25.36
CA ARG A 4 -14.49 -21.62 -23.97
C ARG A 4 -13.54 -20.44 -23.78
N THR A 5 -14.06 -19.22 -23.94
CA THR A 5 -13.29 -17.97 -23.75
C THR A 5 -12.74 -17.92 -22.32
N ARG A 6 -11.46 -18.26 -22.14
CA ARG A 6 -10.77 -18.08 -20.85
C ARG A 6 -10.44 -16.60 -20.71
N ILE A 7 -11.27 -15.88 -19.97
CA ILE A 7 -10.98 -14.50 -19.58
C ILE A 7 -9.79 -14.55 -18.61
N ARG A 8 -8.59 -14.19 -19.10
CA ARG A 8 -7.43 -13.98 -18.22
C ARG A 8 -7.63 -12.65 -17.50
N VAL A 9 -8.38 -12.68 -16.40
CA VAL A 9 -8.55 -11.50 -15.55
C VAL A 9 -7.16 -11.13 -15.03
N ARG A 10 -6.73 -9.91 -15.30
CA ARG A 10 -5.43 -9.41 -14.86
C ARG A 10 -5.52 -8.95 -13.39
N TRP A 11 -5.86 -9.86 -12.48
CA TRP A 11 -5.87 -9.62 -11.02
C TRP A 11 -4.54 -9.03 -10.53
N ARG A 12 -3.44 -9.32 -11.22
CA ARG A 12 -2.12 -8.74 -10.97
C ARG A 12 -2.02 -7.24 -11.27
N ALA A 13 -2.78 -6.73 -12.25
CA ALA A 13 -2.85 -5.30 -12.52
C ALA A 13 -3.60 -4.56 -11.38
N SER A 14 -4.67 -5.17 -10.86
CA SER A 14 -5.38 -4.66 -9.69
C SER A 14 -4.50 -4.67 -8.42
N ALA A 15 -3.69 -5.70 -8.21
CA ALA A 15 -2.76 -5.76 -7.08
C ALA A 15 -1.68 -4.66 -7.13
N GLY A 16 -1.15 -4.34 -8.32
CA GLY A 16 -0.21 -3.24 -8.51
C GLY A 16 -0.82 -1.87 -8.16
N LEU A 17 -2.06 -1.61 -8.59
CA LEU A 17 -2.80 -0.40 -8.24
C LEU A 17 -3.04 -0.28 -6.74
N ILE A 18 -3.36 -1.38 -6.06
CA ILE A 18 -3.54 -1.39 -4.60
C ILE A 18 -2.24 -1.02 -3.89
N GLY A 19 -1.09 -1.49 -4.36
CA GLY A 19 0.22 -1.11 -3.83
C GLY A 19 0.52 0.38 -3.99
N ASP A 20 0.16 0.98 -5.13
CA ASP A 20 0.30 2.43 -5.34
C ASP A 20 -0.66 3.24 -4.47
N VAL A 21 -1.91 2.80 -4.32
CA VAL A 21 -2.88 3.44 -3.42
C VAL A 21 -2.41 3.39 -1.96
N LEU A 22 -1.88 2.25 -1.50
CA LEU A 22 -1.29 2.14 -0.15
C LEU A 22 -0.10 3.08 0.04
N THR A 23 0.71 3.29 -1.01
CA THR A 23 1.83 4.25 -0.97
C THR A 23 1.32 5.68 -0.85
N TYR A 24 0.30 6.06 -1.61
CA TYR A 24 -0.34 7.37 -1.48
C TYR A 24 -0.96 7.60 -0.11
N LEU A 25 -1.40 6.54 0.58
CA LEU A 25 -1.93 6.61 1.94
C LEU A 25 -0.87 7.00 2.98
N THR A 26 0.43 6.86 2.68
CA THR A 26 1.49 7.38 3.55
C THR A 26 1.45 8.92 3.66
N VAL A 27 0.95 9.62 2.64
CA VAL A 27 0.83 11.09 2.63
C VAL A 27 -0.16 11.61 3.69
N PRO A 28 -1.44 11.15 3.75
CA PRO A 28 -2.34 11.55 4.81
C PRO A 28 -1.92 11.03 6.19
N LEU A 29 -1.11 9.97 6.29
CA LEU A 29 -0.50 9.56 7.58
C LEU A 29 0.68 10.45 8.01
N ALA A 30 1.37 11.10 7.08
CA ALA A 30 2.43 12.06 7.41
C ALA A 30 1.87 13.32 8.08
N PHE A 31 0.65 13.73 7.73
CA PHE A 31 -0.02 14.88 8.35
C PHE A 31 -0.21 14.76 9.87
N PRO A 32 -0.87 13.72 10.43
CA PRO A 32 -1.03 13.58 11.87
C PRO A 32 0.30 13.31 12.59
N LEU A 33 1.30 12.71 11.91
CA LEU A 33 2.66 12.60 12.45
C LEU A 33 3.30 13.98 12.66
N LEU A 34 3.17 14.89 11.69
CA LEU A 34 3.63 16.28 11.83
C LEU A 34 2.88 17.03 12.93
N VAL A 35 1.56 16.81 13.05
CA VAL A 35 0.75 17.40 14.13
C VAL A 35 1.20 16.90 15.50
N ALA A 36 1.44 15.59 15.67
CA ALA A 36 1.91 15.02 16.93
C ALA A 36 3.28 15.60 17.34
N LEU A 37 4.19 15.78 16.37
CA LEU A 37 5.49 16.44 16.60
C LEU A 37 5.32 17.91 17.00
N TYR A 38 4.38 18.62 16.35
CA TYR A 38 4.08 20.01 16.68
C TYR A 38 3.57 20.18 18.12
N TYR A 39 2.67 19.30 18.56
CA TYR A 39 2.13 19.31 19.93
C TYR A 39 3.06 18.67 20.98
N ARG A 40 4.21 18.11 20.58
CA ARG A 40 5.15 17.36 21.46
C ARG A 40 4.49 16.17 22.16
N GLU A 41 3.45 15.63 21.54
CA GLU A 41 2.74 14.44 22.00
C GLU A 41 3.51 13.17 21.58
N SER A 42 3.18 12.01 22.14
CA SER A 42 3.85 10.76 21.80
C SER A 42 3.64 10.40 20.32
N ALA A 43 4.71 10.46 19.53
CA ALA A 43 4.70 10.12 18.09
C ALA A 43 4.69 8.60 17.83
N VAL A 44 4.86 7.78 18.87
CA VAL A 44 4.94 6.31 18.79
C VAL A 44 3.76 5.66 18.05
N PRO A 45 2.48 5.93 18.37
CA PRO A 45 1.35 5.32 17.65
C PRO A 45 1.32 5.67 16.15
N PHE A 46 1.73 6.88 15.78
CA PHE A 46 1.80 7.30 14.38
C PHE A 46 2.94 6.61 13.62
N LEU A 47 4.11 6.47 14.25
CA LEU A 47 5.24 5.73 13.68
C LEU A 47 4.90 4.25 13.47
N VAL A 48 4.16 3.62 14.40
CA VAL A 48 3.68 2.24 14.24
C VAL A 48 2.72 2.14 13.04
N ALA A 49 1.75 3.06 12.93
CA ALA A 49 0.81 3.07 11.81
C ALA A 49 1.51 3.29 10.45
N VAL A 50 2.47 4.22 10.39
CA VAL A 50 3.31 4.46 9.19
C VAL A 50 4.12 3.21 8.84
N GLY A 51 4.75 2.58 9.82
CA GLY A 51 5.51 1.34 9.63
C GLY A 51 4.66 0.21 9.07
N VAL A 52 3.44 0.01 9.59
CA VAL A 52 2.48 -0.99 9.09
C VAL A 52 2.05 -0.68 7.65
N ALA A 53 1.72 0.58 7.34
CA ALA A 53 1.32 0.98 6.00
C ALA A 53 2.46 0.76 4.97
N LEU A 54 3.69 1.12 5.32
CA LEU A 54 4.87 0.89 4.48
C LEU A 54 5.15 -0.60 4.29
N ALA A 55 5.08 -1.41 5.35
CA ALA A 55 5.28 -2.85 5.27
C ALA A 55 4.22 -3.53 4.38
N ALA A 56 2.95 -3.13 4.55
CA ALA A 56 1.86 -3.63 3.71
C ALA A 56 2.03 -3.21 2.24
N GLY A 57 2.36 -1.94 1.98
CA GLY A 57 2.60 -1.42 0.63
C GLY A 57 3.78 -2.10 -0.06
N ALA A 58 4.89 -2.29 0.66
CA ALA A 58 6.06 -3.02 0.17
C ALA A 58 5.75 -4.50 -0.10
N GLY A 59 4.96 -5.15 0.75
CA GLY A 59 4.49 -6.53 0.53
C GLY A 59 3.66 -6.67 -0.74
N PHE A 60 2.72 -5.76 -0.99
CA PHE A 60 1.94 -5.74 -2.22
C PHE A 60 2.79 -5.42 -3.46
N ARG A 61 3.81 -4.56 -3.35
CA ARG A 61 4.74 -4.25 -4.46
C ARG A 61 5.71 -5.41 -4.75
N SER A 62 6.16 -6.14 -3.72
CA SER A 62 7.00 -7.33 -3.87
C SER A 62 6.29 -8.47 -4.63
N LEU A 63 4.98 -8.66 -4.40
CA LEU A 63 4.16 -9.61 -5.17
C LEU A 63 4.08 -9.29 -6.67
N ARG A 64 4.36 -8.05 -7.08
CA ARG A 64 4.46 -7.63 -8.47
C ARG A 64 5.82 -7.95 -9.08
N ASP A 65 6.89 -7.82 -8.29
CA ASP A 65 8.27 -7.90 -8.77
C ASP A 65 8.79 -9.36 -8.90
N HIS A 66 8.15 -10.33 -8.25
CA HIS A 66 8.49 -11.78 -8.35
C HIS A 66 8.19 -12.44 -9.73
N GLU A 67 7.83 -11.66 -10.75
CA GLU A 67 7.63 -12.12 -12.14
C GLU A 67 8.52 -11.40 -13.17
N ALA A 68 9.55 -10.65 -12.74
CA ALA A 68 10.49 -9.96 -13.63
C ALA A 68 11.68 -10.85 -14.07
#